data_AF-A0A1Y2A1H5-F1
#
_entry.id   AF-A0A1Y2A1H5-F1
#
_cell.length_a   1.000
_cell.length_b   1.000
_cell.length_c   1.000
_cell.angle_alpha   90.00
_cell.angle_beta   90.00
_cell.angle_gamma   90.00
#
_symmetry.space_group_name_H-M   'P 1'
#
loop_
_entity.id
_entity.type
_entity.pdbx_description
1 polymer ?
#
loop_
_entity_poly.entity_id
_entity_poly.type
_entity_poly.pdbx_seq_one_letter_code
_entity_poly.pdbx_strand_id
1 'polypeptide(L)'
;MHVQHAAGGQRDIVLVPAPSADPDDPLNWSPRRKTLSTVCMCVYTLMVGIASAAIYSILEPISEDTGLTLNDLNQGTGYMFLFFGWGCLVWQPLALQYGKRPIYLLSILATMATQLWAPYTKSNGQWIANKIIQGFVGAPIESLCEISVTDIHFTHERGRYIGLYALLLAGSNFFAPIIAGFINDGQGWQWVLYWCAIFCAIGFIFLFFFMEETNFVRHTIGTPTLTPGITTPSSPTDPEKGVLTSSPLSSPAPPSPPHKPKTYFSKIALFQASDLHKPNELLAMITRPLIFLTFPVILYAGFSYGSNLVWFNVLNATASLILSGTYNFSASMVGLSYVSPLIGVAIGSVYTGLFGDYFVIRKARRNGGILESEHRLWLFLPSLILIPGGLILWGVGAAHHVHWFGAVFAMCILALTNTIGLQLSIAYCIDSYRALSGEAIITVILVRNTMNFAIGYGITPWVTDMGLQNCFITAAFVGMAQVTTVAVMIRYGKTLRRKSVERYGKYVEEMAKSGMVH
;
A
#
# COMPACT_ATOMS: atom_id res chain seq x y z
N MET A 1 -21.91 3.64 25.87
CA MET A 1 -20.58 3.74 25.23
C MET A 1 -19.52 3.65 26.32
N HIS A 2 -18.87 2.49 26.49
CA HIS A 2 -17.64 2.43 27.29
C HIS A 2 -16.47 2.81 26.39
N VAL A 3 -16.02 4.06 26.50
CA VAL A 3 -14.90 4.59 25.72
C VAL A 3 -13.63 4.38 26.56
N GLN A 4 -12.74 3.49 26.14
CA GLN A 4 -11.42 3.38 26.77
C GLN A 4 -10.46 4.42 26.16
N HIS A 5 -9.82 5.19 27.03
CA HIS A 5 -8.79 6.16 26.68
C HIS A 5 -7.41 5.48 26.71
N ALA A 6 -6.47 5.97 25.90
CA ALA A 6 -5.08 5.48 25.93
C ALA A 6 -4.44 5.66 27.32
N ALA A 7 -3.72 4.64 27.81
CA ALA A 7 -3.00 4.72 29.08
C ALA A 7 -1.65 5.44 28.91
N GLY A 8 -1.42 6.50 29.69
CA GLY A 8 -0.20 7.32 29.66
C GLY A 8 -0.47 8.82 29.47
N GLY A 9 0.54 9.61 29.13
CA GLY A 9 0.47 11.08 28.96
C GLY A 9 -0.40 11.59 27.79
N GLN A 10 -1.25 10.75 27.21
CA GLN A 10 -2.17 11.06 26.11
C GLN A 10 -3.61 10.61 26.42
N ARG A 11 -4.13 11.00 27.59
CA ARG A 11 -5.49 10.65 28.05
C ARG A 11 -6.63 11.23 27.19
N ASP A 12 -6.34 12.19 26.31
CA ASP A 12 -7.33 12.84 25.44
C ASP A 12 -7.70 12.03 24.18
N ILE A 13 -7.05 10.89 23.93
CA ILE A 13 -7.26 10.12 22.70
C ILE A 13 -8.25 8.98 22.94
N VAL A 14 -9.41 9.10 22.28
CA VAL A 14 -10.45 8.06 22.22
C VAL A 14 -9.98 6.92 21.31
N LEU A 15 -9.89 5.70 21.85
CA LEU A 15 -9.54 4.50 21.07
C LEU A 15 -10.73 4.07 20.21
N VAL A 16 -10.61 4.23 18.89
CA VAL A 16 -11.58 3.73 17.90
C VAL A 16 -10.87 2.71 17.00
N PRO A 17 -11.35 1.46 16.89
CA PRO A 17 -12.46 0.83 17.63
C PRO A 17 -12.12 0.58 19.11
N ALA A 18 -13.14 0.43 19.96
CA ALA A 18 -12.96 0.02 21.35
C ALA A 18 -12.36 -1.42 21.38
N PRO A 19 -11.27 -1.67 22.12
CA PRO A 19 -10.66 -2.99 22.16
C PRO A 19 -11.66 -4.01 22.74
N SER A 20 -11.83 -5.15 22.06
CA SER A 20 -12.61 -6.26 22.62
C SER A 20 -11.90 -6.83 23.85
N ALA A 21 -12.66 -7.37 24.80
CA ALA A 21 -12.11 -7.97 26.02
C ALA A 21 -11.36 -9.32 25.77
N ASP A 22 -11.27 -9.77 24.52
CA ASP A 22 -10.67 -11.04 24.14
C ASP A 22 -9.13 -10.96 24.04
N PRO A 23 -8.38 -11.85 24.71
CA PRO A 23 -6.91 -11.91 24.66
C PRO A 23 -6.29 -12.20 23.28
N ASP A 24 -7.12 -12.64 22.33
CA ASP A 24 -6.73 -12.94 20.95
C ASP A 24 -6.90 -11.75 20.00
N ASP A 25 -7.51 -10.63 20.45
CA ASP A 25 -7.59 -9.40 19.65
C ASP A 25 -6.17 -8.85 19.38
N PRO A 26 -5.76 -8.69 18.10
CA PRO A 26 -4.47 -8.10 17.73
C PRO A 26 -4.21 -6.72 18.36
N LEU A 27 -5.28 -5.98 18.68
CA LEU A 27 -5.18 -4.69 19.38
C LEU A 27 -4.72 -4.82 20.85
N ASN A 28 -4.95 -5.96 21.51
CA ASN A 28 -4.57 -6.20 22.91
C ASN A 28 -3.24 -6.94 23.08
N TRP A 29 -2.54 -7.24 21.98
CA TRP A 29 -1.25 -7.93 22.03
C TRP A 29 -0.17 -7.11 22.76
N SER A 30 0.75 -7.81 23.44
CA SER A 30 1.91 -7.18 24.07
C SER A 30 2.76 -6.42 23.04
N PRO A 31 3.43 -5.32 23.42
CA PRO A 31 4.19 -4.49 22.48
C PRO A 31 5.27 -5.27 21.72
N ARG A 32 5.86 -6.30 22.35
CA ARG A 32 6.83 -7.20 21.69
C ARG A 32 6.19 -8.04 20.58
N ARG A 33 4.96 -8.53 20.81
CA ARG A 33 4.20 -9.33 19.83
C ARG A 33 3.73 -8.49 18.65
N LYS A 34 3.24 -7.27 18.91
CA LYS A 34 2.91 -6.29 17.85
C LYS A 34 4.13 -5.93 17.00
N THR A 35 5.28 -5.70 17.65
CA THR A 35 6.53 -5.41 16.96
C THR A 35 6.99 -6.59 16.11
N LEU A 36 6.92 -7.83 16.63
CA LEU A 36 7.28 -9.03 15.89
C LEU A 36 6.41 -9.21 14.62
N SER A 37 5.09 -9.04 14.74
CA SER A 37 4.18 -9.12 13.59
C SER A 37 4.46 -8.03 12.56
N THR A 38 4.74 -6.80 13.02
CA THR A 38 5.16 -5.69 12.14
C THR A 38 6.48 -6.02 11.43
N VAL A 39 7.46 -6.58 12.14
CA VAL A 39 8.75 -7.00 11.55
C VAL A 39 8.56 -8.11 10.52
N CYS A 40 7.69 -9.09 10.76
CA CYS A 40 7.37 -10.13 9.78
C CYS A 40 6.82 -9.52 8.49
N MET A 41 5.87 -8.59 8.61
CA MET A 41 5.33 -7.84 7.49
C MET A 41 6.39 -7.05 6.72
N CYS A 42 7.30 -6.39 7.43
CA CYS A 42 8.43 -5.66 6.84
C CYS A 42 9.37 -6.59 6.07
N VAL A 43 9.70 -7.76 6.63
CA VAL A 43 10.54 -8.78 5.98
C VAL A 43 9.86 -9.32 4.73
N TYR A 44 8.57 -9.65 4.78
CA TYR A 44 7.82 -10.09 3.60
C TYR A 44 7.87 -9.04 2.48
N THR A 45 7.59 -7.79 2.81
CA THR A 45 7.60 -6.66 1.86
C THR A 45 8.98 -6.46 1.23
N LEU A 46 10.04 -6.59 2.04
CA LEU A 46 11.41 -6.43 1.56
C LEU A 46 11.81 -7.57 0.61
N MET A 47 11.53 -8.83 0.96
CA MET A 47 11.95 -9.98 0.16
C MET A 47 11.20 -10.06 -1.19
N VAL A 48 9.87 -9.91 -1.17
CA VAL A 48 9.06 -9.94 -2.41
C VAL A 48 9.29 -8.68 -3.25
N GLY A 49 9.49 -7.52 -2.61
CA GLY A 49 9.83 -6.26 -3.28
C GLY A 49 11.18 -6.34 -4.01
N ILE A 50 12.22 -6.84 -3.33
CA ILE A 50 13.55 -7.00 -3.95
C ILE A 50 13.48 -7.92 -5.16
N ALA A 51 12.81 -9.07 -5.04
CA ALA A 51 12.67 -10.01 -6.15
C ALA A 51 11.98 -9.36 -7.37
N SER A 52 11.00 -8.48 -7.13
CA SER A 52 10.24 -7.83 -8.20
C SER A 52 10.98 -6.68 -8.87
N ALA A 53 11.85 -5.97 -8.13
CA ALA A 53 12.59 -4.82 -8.63
C ALA A 53 14.02 -5.13 -9.13
N ALA A 54 14.59 -6.29 -8.79
CA ALA A 54 15.95 -6.66 -9.21
C ALA A 54 16.12 -6.69 -10.75
N ILE A 55 15.04 -6.92 -11.48
CA ILE A 55 15.05 -7.03 -12.95
C ILE A 55 15.45 -5.71 -13.62
N TYR A 56 15.08 -4.53 -13.06
CA TYR A 56 15.31 -3.23 -13.71
C TYR A 56 16.78 -2.94 -14.04
N SER A 57 17.70 -3.43 -13.20
CA SER A 57 19.14 -3.17 -13.38
C SER A 57 19.81 -4.10 -14.40
N ILE A 58 19.12 -5.16 -14.83
CA ILE A 58 19.68 -6.21 -15.68
C ILE A 58 18.93 -6.36 -17.02
N LEU A 59 18.07 -5.39 -17.37
CA LEU A 59 17.33 -5.43 -18.64
C LEU A 59 18.24 -5.50 -19.87
N GLU A 60 19.33 -4.72 -19.90
CA GLU A 60 20.30 -4.72 -21.00
C GLU A 60 21.06 -6.06 -21.11
N PRO A 61 21.72 -6.58 -20.04
CA PRO A 61 22.35 -7.90 -20.08
C PRO A 61 21.39 -9.02 -20.52
N ILE A 62 20.14 -8.97 -20.07
CA ILE A 62 19.12 -9.92 -20.51
C ILE A 62 18.83 -9.76 -22.00
N SER A 63 18.72 -8.52 -22.51
CA SER A 63 18.49 -8.24 -23.92
C SER A 63 19.63 -8.77 -24.80
N GLU A 64 20.88 -8.61 -24.37
CA GLU A 64 22.07 -9.11 -25.08
C GLU A 64 22.12 -10.64 -25.13
N ASP A 65 21.86 -11.33 -24.02
CA ASP A 65 21.95 -12.80 -23.94
C ASP A 65 20.73 -13.53 -24.53
N THR A 66 19.54 -12.94 -24.42
CA THR A 66 18.30 -13.58 -24.92
C THR A 66 17.93 -13.15 -26.34
N GLY A 67 18.55 -12.10 -26.87
CA GLY A 67 18.20 -11.47 -28.15
C GLY A 67 16.81 -10.82 -28.15
N LEU A 68 16.16 -10.71 -26.99
CA LEU A 68 14.86 -10.05 -26.83
C LEU A 68 15.05 -8.53 -26.87
N THR A 69 14.10 -7.82 -27.49
CA THR A 69 14.16 -6.36 -27.51
C THR A 69 13.88 -5.78 -26.13
N LEU A 70 14.48 -4.63 -25.80
CA LEU A 70 14.15 -3.88 -24.59
C LEU A 70 12.66 -3.53 -24.50
N ASN A 71 11.99 -3.38 -25.64
CA ASN A 71 10.54 -3.16 -25.69
C ASN A 71 9.76 -4.35 -25.14
N ASP A 72 10.09 -5.57 -25.57
CA ASP A 72 9.45 -6.80 -25.09
C ASP A 72 9.67 -7.00 -23.58
N LEU A 73 10.88 -6.70 -23.10
CA LEU A 73 11.24 -6.79 -21.68
C LEU A 73 10.43 -5.79 -20.84
N ASN A 74 10.33 -4.54 -21.30
CA ASN A 74 9.52 -3.50 -20.65
C ASN A 74 8.03 -3.83 -20.68
N GLN A 75 7.51 -4.37 -21.79
CA GLN A 75 6.13 -4.84 -21.88
C GLN A 75 5.85 -5.96 -20.87
N GLY A 76 6.76 -6.93 -20.75
CA GLY A 76 6.71 -7.99 -19.73
C GLY A 76 6.55 -7.42 -18.31
N THR A 77 7.33 -6.41 -17.99
CA THR A 77 7.25 -5.70 -16.70
C THR A 77 5.95 -4.92 -16.54
N GLY A 78 5.42 -4.33 -17.61
CA GLY A 78 4.09 -3.73 -17.63
C GLY A 78 3.00 -4.74 -17.24
N TYR A 79 3.01 -5.93 -17.86
CA TYR A 79 2.06 -7.00 -17.52
C TYR A 79 2.20 -7.44 -16.06
N MET A 80 3.42 -7.52 -15.53
CA MET A 80 3.66 -7.82 -14.11
C MET A 80 2.89 -6.85 -13.20
N PHE A 81 2.97 -5.54 -13.46
CA PHE A 81 2.24 -4.53 -12.69
C PHE A 81 0.73 -4.61 -12.83
N LEU A 82 0.22 -4.92 -14.03
CA LEU A 82 -1.20 -5.13 -14.26
C LEU A 82 -1.72 -6.25 -13.33
N PHE A 83 -1.03 -7.38 -13.31
CA PHE A 83 -1.40 -8.52 -12.49
C PHE A 83 -1.14 -8.31 -10.99
N PHE A 84 -0.20 -7.46 -10.59
CA PHE A 84 -0.08 -7.00 -9.19
C PHE A 84 -1.38 -6.31 -8.71
N GLY A 85 -1.97 -5.45 -9.56
CA GLY A 85 -3.22 -4.76 -9.22
C GLY A 85 -4.44 -5.67 -9.27
N TRP A 86 -4.65 -6.35 -10.39
CA TRP A 86 -5.81 -7.22 -10.60
C TRP A 86 -5.77 -8.47 -9.72
N GLY A 87 -4.59 -8.98 -9.40
CA GLY A 87 -4.40 -10.08 -8.46
C GLY A 87 -4.87 -9.73 -7.04
N CYS A 88 -4.78 -8.45 -6.62
CA CYS A 88 -5.26 -8.03 -5.30
C CYS A 88 -6.76 -8.31 -5.13
N LEU A 89 -7.56 -8.17 -6.19
CA LEU A 89 -9.00 -8.45 -6.13
C LEU A 89 -9.29 -9.89 -5.74
N VAL A 90 -8.42 -10.84 -6.11
CA VAL A 90 -8.61 -12.26 -5.81
C VAL A 90 -7.98 -12.62 -4.46
N TRP A 91 -6.73 -12.24 -4.26
CA TRP A 91 -5.96 -12.65 -3.08
C TRP A 91 -6.45 -12.01 -1.77
N GLN A 92 -7.01 -10.81 -1.83
CA GLN A 92 -7.42 -10.11 -0.61
C GLN A 92 -8.70 -10.68 0.01
N PRO A 93 -9.81 -10.92 -0.73
CA PRO A 93 -10.96 -11.64 -0.20
C PRO A 93 -10.59 -13.04 0.31
N LEU A 94 -9.72 -13.74 -0.43
CA LEU A 94 -9.18 -15.02 0.02
C LEU A 94 -8.45 -14.89 1.37
N ALA A 95 -7.71 -13.81 1.59
CA ALA A 95 -7.00 -13.57 2.86
C ALA A 95 -7.91 -13.17 4.02
N LEU A 96 -8.98 -12.44 3.73
CA LEU A 96 -9.97 -12.08 4.73
C LEU A 96 -10.85 -13.27 5.13
N GLN A 97 -11.04 -14.24 4.23
CA GLN A 97 -11.87 -15.42 4.47
C GLN A 97 -11.09 -16.63 4.98
N TYR A 98 -9.98 -17.01 4.34
CA TYR A 98 -9.22 -18.23 4.66
C TYR A 98 -8.05 -18.03 5.62
N GLY A 99 -7.82 -16.79 6.06
CA GLY A 99 -6.70 -16.41 6.89
C GLY A 99 -5.57 -15.77 6.10
N LYS A 100 -4.88 -14.80 6.71
CA LYS A 100 -3.84 -14.00 6.01
C LYS A 100 -2.52 -14.75 5.91
N ARG A 101 -2.23 -15.60 6.90
CA ARG A 101 -0.97 -16.35 6.99
C ARG A 101 -0.73 -17.31 5.82
N PRO A 102 -1.67 -18.20 5.44
CA PRO A 102 -1.45 -19.10 4.31
C PRO A 102 -1.19 -18.36 3.00
N ILE A 103 -1.78 -17.16 2.82
CA ILE A 103 -1.61 -16.37 1.59
C ILE A 103 -0.26 -15.67 1.53
N TYR A 104 0.23 -15.12 2.64
CA TYR A 104 1.60 -14.61 2.69
C TYR A 104 2.64 -15.72 2.37
N LEU A 105 2.46 -16.92 2.95
CA LEU A 105 3.37 -18.05 2.74
C LEU A 105 3.30 -18.60 1.31
N LEU A 106 2.09 -18.72 0.75
CA LEU A 106 1.90 -19.16 -0.63
C LEU A 106 2.49 -18.13 -1.61
N SER A 107 2.24 -16.84 -1.37
CA SER A 107 2.75 -15.76 -2.22
C SER A 107 4.28 -15.74 -2.28
N ILE A 108 4.98 -15.82 -1.14
CA ILE A 108 6.45 -15.79 -1.14
C ILE A 108 7.05 -17.07 -1.76
N LEU A 109 6.45 -18.24 -1.54
CA LEU A 109 6.90 -19.51 -2.10
C LEU A 109 6.70 -19.55 -3.63
N ALA A 110 5.54 -19.11 -4.11
CA ALA A 110 5.28 -19.07 -5.54
C ALA A 110 6.09 -17.94 -6.22
N THR A 111 6.37 -16.83 -5.53
CA THR A 111 7.31 -15.80 -6.04
C THR A 111 8.72 -16.40 -6.20
N MET A 112 9.19 -17.18 -5.22
CA MET A 112 10.46 -17.91 -5.33
C MET A 112 10.48 -18.85 -6.54
N ALA A 113 9.40 -19.60 -6.79
CA ALA A 113 9.31 -20.49 -7.95
C ALA A 113 9.38 -19.72 -9.29
N THR A 114 8.70 -18.57 -9.40
CA THR A 114 8.77 -17.73 -10.61
C THR A 114 10.16 -17.12 -10.85
N GLN A 115 10.91 -16.84 -9.78
CA GLN A 115 12.29 -16.35 -9.89
C GLN A 115 13.26 -17.43 -10.35
N LEU A 116 13.07 -18.67 -9.91
CA LEU A 116 13.86 -19.81 -10.38
C LEU A 116 13.56 -20.14 -11.85
N TRP A 117 12.36 -19.86 -12.34
CA TRP A 117 11.98 -20.09 -13.74
C TRP A 117 12.49 -18.98 -14.68
N ALA A 118 12.57 -17.74 -14.20
CA ALA A 118 13.00 -16.57 -14.98
C ALA A 118 14.32 -16.72 -15.78
N PRO A 119 15.41 -17.33 -15.26
CA PRO A 119 16.66 -17.47 -16.04
C PRO A 119 16.58 -18.51 -17.16
N TYR A 120 15.59 -19.41 -17.15
CA TYR A 120 15.43 -20.45 -18.17
C TYR A 120 14.57 -20.03 -19.36
N THR A 121 13.96 -18.84 -19.33
CA THR A 121 13.08 -18.38 -20.40
C THR A 121 13.89 -17.89 -21.61
N LYS A 122 13.70 -18.54 -22.77
CA LYS A 122 14.39 -18.19 -24.04
C LYS A 122 13.46 -17.63 -25.12
N SER A 123 12.18 -17.45 -24.80
CA SER A 123 11.15 -16.96 -25.73
C SER A 123 10.39 -15.80 -25.11
N ASN A 124 9.99 -14.83 -25.92
CA ASN A 124 9.19 -13.67 -25.51
C ASN A 124 7.89 -14.11 -24.79
N GLY A 125 7.19 -15.10 -25.33
CA GLY A 125 5.95 -15.62 -24.72
C GLY A 125 6.20 -16.26 -23.35
N GLN A 126 7.33 -16.97 -23.17
CA GLN A 126 7.70 -17.53 -21.87
C GLN A 126 8.09 -16.45 -20.87
N TRP A 127 8.76 -15.39 -21.32
CA TRP A 127 9.09 -14.24 -20.49
C TRP A 127 7.82 -13.54 -19.98
N ILE A 128 6.89 -13.21 -20.88
CA ILE A 128 5.62 -12.58 -20.52
C ILE A 128 4.82 -13.48 -19.59
N ALA A 129 4.72 -14.78 -19.88
CA ALA A 129 4.01 -15.73 -19.01
C ALA A 129 4.61 -15.78 -17.60
N ASN A 130 5.94 -15.83 -17.49
CA ASN A 130 6.61 -15.79 -16.19
C ASN A 130 6.30 -14.49 -15.44
N LYS A 131 6.30 -13.34 -16.13
CA LYS A 131 5.98 -12.04 -15.51
C LYS A 131 4.53 -11.89 -15.08
N ILE A 132 3.59 -12.46 -15.84
CA ILE A 132 2.17 -12.51 -15.47
C ILE A 132 1.99 -13.33 -14.18
N ILE A 133 2.61 -14.51 -14.11
CA ILE A 133 2.53 -15.37 -12.92
C ILE A 133 3.19 -14.68 -11.72
N GLN A 134 4.36 -14.08 -11.92
CA GLN A 134 5.06 -13.30 -10.89
C GLN A 134 4.17 -12.17 -10.35
N GLY A 135 3.53 -11.39 -11.23
CA GLY A 135 2.63 -10.30 -10.83
C GLY A 135 1.39 -10.79 -10.08
N PHE A 136 0.77 -11.88 -10.55
CA PHE A 136 -0.43 -12.44 -9.92
C PHE A 136 -0.15 -13.00 -8.53
N VAL A 137 0.96 -13.72 -8.38
CA VAL A 137 1.39 -14.33 -7.11
C VAL A 137 1.93 -13.29 -6.13
N GLY A 138 2.60 -12.25 -6.63
CA GLY A 138 3.14 -11.16 -5.83
C GLY A 138 2.08 -10.17 -5.35
N ALA A 139 0.88 -10.16 -5.93
CA ALA A 139 -0.20 -9.21 -5.62
C ALA A 139 -0.46 -8.93 -4.12
N PRO A 140 -0.39 -9.91 -3.19
CA PRO A 140 -0.64 -9.65 -1.77
C PRO A 140 0.30 -8.62 -1.13
N ILE A 141 1.50 -8.37 -1.70
CA ILE A 141 2.42 -7.34 -1.19
C ILE A 141 1.79 -5.94 -1.16
N GLU A 142 0.88 -5.65 -2.08
CA GLU A 142 0.33 -4.31 -2.27
C GLU A 142 -0.87 -4.03 -1.37
N SER A 143 -1.71 -5.05 -1.13
CA SER A 143 -2.98 -4.87 -0.40
C SER A 143 -2.94 -5.48 0.99
N LEU A 144 -2.39 -6.68 1.14
CA LEU A 144 -2.52 -7.46 2.37
C LEU A 144 -1.74 -6.84 3.52
N CYS A 145 -0.57 -6.28 3.20
CA CYS A 145 0.27 -5.56 4.14
C CYS A 145 -0.48 -4.40 4.79
N GLU A 146 -1.13 -3.54 4.00
CA GLU A 146 -1.84 -2.38 4.54
C GLU A 146 -2.97 -2.78 5.50
N ILE A 147 -3.74 -3.82 5.16
CA ILE A 147 -4.82 -4.34 6.01
C ILE A 147 -4.27 -4.95 7.30
N SER A 148 -3.17 -5.71 7.22
CA SER A 148 -2.53 -6.29 8.41
C SER A 148 -2.06 -5.20 9.38
N VAL A 149 -1.59 -4.05 8.90
CA VAL A 149 -1.25 -2.90 9.75
C VAL A 149 -2.49 -2.30 10.42
N THR A 150 -3.60 -2.17 9.70
CA THR A 150 -4.84 -1.59 10.26
C THR A 150 -5.48 -2.45 11.34
N ASP A 151 -5.21 -3.75 11.33
CA ASP A 151 -5.78 -4.70 12.30
C ASP A 151 -5.00 -4.73 13.62
N ILE A 152 -3.68 -4.54 13.58
CA ILE A 152 -2.78 -4.62 14.74
C ILE A 152 -2.69 -3.28 15.50
N HIS A 153 -2.73 -2.16 14.78
CA HIS A 153 -2.45 -0.83 15.33
C HIS A 153 -3.72 0.05 15.43
N PHE A 154 -3.80 0.82 16.51
CA PHE A 154 -4.91 1.75 16.75
C PHE A 154 -4.90 2.91 15.77
N THR A 155 -6.07 3.51 15.50
CA THR A 155 -6.25 4.56 14.48
C THR A 155 -5.28 5.75 14.60
N HIS A 156 -4.86 6.11 15.81
CA HIS A 156 -3.90 7.20 16.04
C HIS A 156 -2.45 6.83 15.69
N GLU A 157 -2.08 5.55 15.73
CA GLU A 157 -0.75 5.04 15.40
C GLU A 157 -0.66 4.47 13.97
N ARG A 158 -1.80 4.13 13.36
CA ARG A 158 -1.89 3.54 12.01
C ARG A 158 -1.07 4.29 10.96
N GLY A 159 -1.15 5.63 10.96
CA GLY A 159 -0.44 6.46 9.99
C GLY A 159 1.08 6.25 10.01
N ARG A 160 1.66 6.08 11.21
CA ARG A 160 3.11 5.85 11.37
C ARG A 160 3.53 4.51 10.78
N TYR A 161 2.75 3.46 11.03
CA TYR A 161 3.08 2.11 10.57
C TYR A 161 2.79 1.90 9.08
N ILE A 162 1.73 2.53 8.54
CA ILE A 162 1.48 2.59 7.08
C ILE A 162 2.61 3.36 6.39
N GLY A 163 3.07 4.47 6.98
CA GLY A 163 4.24 5.21 6.50
C GLY A 163 5.52 4.37 6.51
N LEU A 164 5.76 3.57 7.57
CA LEU A 164 6.90 2.65 7.65
C LEU A 164 6.83 1.57 6.57
N TYR A 165 5.66 0.97 6.35
CA TYR A 165 5.43 0.01 5.27
C TYR A 165 5.69 0.64 3.90
N ALA A 166 5.14 1.83 3.63
CA ALA A 166 5.33 2.52 2.37
C ALA A 166 6.82 2.88 2.13
N LEU A 167 7.54 3.26 3.19
CA LEU A 167 8.99 3.51 3.13
C LEU A 167 9.75 2.23 2.78
N LEU A 168 9.39 1.10 3.37
CA LEU A 168 10.05 -0.18 3.09
C LEU A 168 9.71 -0.73 1.71
N LEU A 169 8.48 -0.55 1.23
CA LEU A 169 8.08 -0.91 -0.13
C LEU A 169 8.81 -0.06 -1.17
N ALA A 170 8.91 1.25 -0.95
CA ALA A 170 9.70 2.12 -1.81
C ALA A 170 11.19 1.77 -1.71
N GLY A 171 11.70 1.61 -0.49
CA GLY A 171 13.10 1.29 -0.20
C GLY A 171 13.56 -0.02 -0.83
N SER A 172 12.71 -1.07 -0.82
CA SER A 172 13.05 -2.35 -1.46
C SER A 172 13.19 -2.20 -2.97
N ASN A 173 12.36 -1.38 -3.62
CA ASN A 173 12.46 -1.11 -5.06
C ASN A 173 13.77 -0.40 -5.45
N PHE A 174 14.35 0.42 -4.56
CA PHE A 174 15.63 1.09 -4.81
C PHE A 174 16.84 0.28 -4.36
N PHE A 175 16.68 -0.56 -3.34
CA PHE A 175 17.77 -1.41 -2.84
C PHE A 175 18.04 -2.61 -3.75
N ALA A 176 17.00 -3.11 -4.44
CA ALA A 176 17.14 -4.27 -5.33
C ALA A 176 18.11 -4.03 -6.51
N PRO A 177 18.01 -2.91 -7.25
CA PRO A 177 18.95 -2.61 -8.33
C PRO A 177 20.41 -2.50 -7.88
N ILE A 178 20.67 -1.99 -6.66
CA ILE A 178 22.02 -1.87 -6.11
C ILE A 178 22.64 -3.27 -5.98
N ILE A 179 21.95 -4.20 -5.31
CA ILE A 179 22.42 -5.58 -5.14
C ILE A 179 22.53 -6.29 -6.50
N ALA A 180 21.52 -6.12 -7.35
CA ALA A 180 21.47 -6.73 -8.67
C ALA A 180 22.66 -6.30 -9.55
N GLY A 181 23.02 -5.02 -9.56
CA GLY A 181 24.15 -4.49 -10.33
C GLY A 181 25.48 -5.10 -9.92
N PHE A 182 25.77 -5.20 -8.62
CA PHE A 182 27.01 -5.81 -8.13
C PHE A 182 27.09 -7.32 -8.39
N ILE A 183 25.97 -8.04 -8.24
CA ILE A 183 25.93 -9.49 -8.51
C ILE A 183 26.09 -9.74 -10.01
N ASN A 184 25.49 -8.91 -10.87
CA ASN A 184 25.60 -9.04 -12.32
C ASN A 184 27.05 -8.92 -12.80
N ASP A 185 27.80 -7.93 -12.30
CA ASP A 185 29.20 -7.72 -12.69
C ASP A 185 30.13 -8.86 -12.25
N GLY A 186 29.81 -9.54 -11.14
CA GLY A 186 30.65 -10.61 -10.60
C GLY A 186 30.26 -12.03 -11.04
N GLN A 187 28.97 -12.32 -11.18
CA GLN A 187 28.44 -13.67 -11.38
C GLN A 187 27.49 -13.79 -12.58
N GLY A 188 27.19 -12.70 -13.29
CA GLY A 188 26.27 -12.66 -14.43
C GLY A 188 24.80 -12.49 -14.04
N TRP A 189 23.96 -12.18 -15.02
CA TRP A 189 22.57 -11.76 -14.80
C TRP A 189 21.67 -12.88 -14.24
N GLN A 190 21.94 -14.15 -14.59
CA GLN A 190 21.15 -15.29 -14.11
C GLN A 190 21.27 -15.46 -12.59
N TRP A 191 22.46 -15.21 -12.04
CA TRP A 191 22.73 -15.33 -10.61
C TRP A 191 22.02 -14.27 -9.78
N VAL A 192 21.72 -13.10 -10.35
CA VAL A 192 20.87 -12.08 -9.70
C VAL A 192 19.50 -12.68 -9.34
N LEU A 193 18.91 -13.46 -10.25
CA LEU A 193 17.60 -14.09 -10.05
C LEU A 193 17.67 -15.24 -9.05
N TYR A 194 18.74 -16.05 -9.08
CA TYR A 194 18.96 -17.10 -8.08
C TYR A 194 19.15 -16.54 -6.67
N TRP A 195 19.90 -15.44 -6.50
CA TRP A 195 20.03 -14.77 -5.21
C TRP A 195 18.70 -14.20 -4.72
N CYS A 196 17.88 -13.63 -5.61
CA CYS A 196 16.52 -13.21 -5.25
C CYS A 196 15.65 -14.38 -4.77
N ALA A 197 15.78 -15.56 -5.39
CA ALA A 197 15.09 -16.77 -4.93
C ALA A 197 15.58 -17.23 -3.55
N ILE A 198 16.89 -17.17 -3.28
CA ILE A 198 17.47 -17.48 -1.95
C ILE A 198 16.93 -16.53 -0.88
N PHE A 199 16.89 -15.23 -1.16
CA PHE A 199 16.31 -14.24 -0.23
C PHE A 199 14.83 -14.51 0.05
N CYS A 200 14.06 -14.89 -0.97
CA CYS A 200 12.67 -15.32 -0.79
C CYS A 200 12.55 -16.59 0.07
N ALA A 201 13.46 -17.56 -0.10
CA ALA A 201 13.50 -18.79 0.71
C ALA A 201 13.80 -18.51 2.19
N ILE A 202 14.77 -17.63 2.47
CA ILE A 202 15.09 -17.18 3.83
C ILE A 202 13.89 -16.45 4.44
N GLY A 203 13.25 -15.57 3.66
CA GLY A 203 12.01 -14.89 4.04
C GLY A 203 10.88 -15.87 4.36
N PHE A 204 10.71 -16.93 3.56
CA PHE A 204 9.71 -17.97 3.79
C PHE A 204 9.95 -18.70 5.11
N ILE A 205 11.19 -19.13 5.39
CA ILE A 205 11.54 -19.80 6.65
C ILE A 205 11.26 -18.87 7.84
N PHE A 206 11.64 -17.60 7.75
CA PHE A 206 11.39 -16.63 8.80
C PHE A 206 9.89 -16.43 9.05
N LEU A 207 9.09 -16.23 7.99
CA LEU A 207 7.64 -16.07 8.09
C LEU A 207 6.96 -17.34 8.60
N PHE A 208 7.45 -18.52 8.22
CA PHE A 208 6.89 -19.79 8.66
C PHE A 208 6.94 -19.94 10.19
N PHE A 209 8.06 -19.54 10.81
CA PHE A 209 8.27 -19.67 12.26
C PHE A 209 7.73 -18.50 13.09
N PHE A 210 7.78 -17.26 12.58
CA PHE A 210 7.49 -16.06 13.36
C PHE A 210 6.15 -15.39 13.06
N MET A 211 5.52 -15.68 11.91
CA MET A 211 4.27 -15.03 11.54
C MET A 211 3.08 -15.71 12.21
N GLU A 212 2.32 -14.95 12.98
CA GLU A 212 1.07 -15.38 13.63
C GLU A 212 -0.16 -14.91 12.84
N GLU A 213 -1.28 -15.64 12.94
CA GLU A 213 -2.56 -15.28 12.31
C GLU A 213 -3.08 -13.94 12.87
N THR A 214 -3.46 -13.01 11.99
CA THR A 214 -3.95 -11.67 12.35
C THR A 214 -5.45 -11.48 12.10
N ASN A 215 -6.14 -12.50 11.58
CA ASN A 215 -7.58 -12.43 11.33
C ASN A 215 -8.33 -12.69 12.64
N PHE A 216 -8.92 -11.64 13.22
CA PHE A 216 -9.77 -11.77 14.41
C PHE A 216 -11.13 -11.14 14.12
N VAL A 217 -12.20 -11.93 14.22
CA VAL A 217 -13.56 -11.44 14.03
C VAL A 217 -14.02 -10.79 15.33
N ARG A 218 -14.07 -9.45 15.38
CA ARG A 218 -14.66 -8.74 16.52
C ARG A 218 -16.18 -8.82 16.42
N HIS A 219 -16.82 -9.60 17.30
CA HIS A 219 -18.25 -9.46 17.55
C HIS A 219 -18.45 -8.23 18.46
N THR A 220 -18.95 -7.13 17.91
CA THR A 220 -19.37 -6.00 18.76
C THR A 220 -20.61 -6.41 19.54
N ILE A 221 -20.48 -6.61 20.84
CA ILE A 221 -21.63 -6.69 21.74
C ILE A 221 -22.27 -5.30 21.80
N GLY A 222 -23.45 -5.17 21.18
CA GLY A 222 -24.40 -4.10 21.48
C GLY A 222 -24.50 -2.96 20.46
N THR A 223 -25.09 -3.23 19.31
CA THR A 223 -26.10 -2.29 18.78
C THR A 223 -27.46 -2.78 19.28
N PRO A 224 -28.20 -2.04 20.12
CA PRO A 224 -29.57 -2.42 20.42
C PRO A 224 -30.37 -2.32 19.13
N THR A 225 -30.79 -3.47 18.62
CA THR A 225 -31.87 -3.59 17.65
C THR A 225 -33.04 -2.79 18.21
N LEU A 226 -33.35 -1.64 17.62
CA LEU A 226 -34.66 -1.01 17.78
C LEU A 226 -35.65 -1.95 17.11
N THR A 227 -36.14 -2.94 17.86
CA THR A 227 -37.25 -3.78 17.43
C THR A 227 -38.51 -2.89 17.42
N PRO A 228 -39.18 -2.69 16.27
CA PRO A 228 -40.45 -1.98 16.23
C PRO A 228 -41.53 -2.91 16.78
N GLY A 229 -41.91 -2.71 18.05
CA GLY A 229 -42.90 -3.53 18.75
C GLY A 229 -43.93 -2.68 19.48
N ILE A 230 -45.03 -2.39 18.78
CA ILE A 230 -46.41 -2.24 19.28
C ILE A 230 -46.56 -1.54 20.64
N THR A 231 -46.80 -0.22 20.61
CA THR A 231 -47.39 0.53 21.72
C THR A 231 -48.91 0.43 21.67
N THR A 232 -49.50 -0.40 22.52
CA THR A 232 -50.88 -0.22 23.00
C THR A 232 -50.88 0.71 24.22
N PRO A 233 -51.82 1.68 24.33
CA PRO A 233 -51.78 2.69 25.37
C PRO A 233 -52.54 2.23 26.62
N SER A 234 -51.96 2.44 27.81
CA SER A 234 -52.75 2.50 29.04
C SER A 234 -52.22 3.59 29.97
N SER A 235 -53.11 4.55 30.15
CA SER A 235 -53.29 5.68 31.06
C SER A 235 -52.70 5.64 32.50
N PRO A 236 -52.69 6.81 33.18
CA PRO A 236 -51.72 7.20 34.21
C PRO A 236 -52.23 7.04 35.65
N THR A 237 -51.32 6.90 36.62
CA THR A 237 -51.59 7.27 38.03
C THR A 237 -50.30 7.55 38.79
N ASP A 238 -50.09 8.84 39.03
CA ASP A 238 -49.65 9.56 40.23
C ASP A 238 -48.35 9.25 41.03
N PRO A 239 -47.81 10.31 41.69
CA PRO A 239 -46.43 10.42 42.16
C PRO A 239 -46.31 10.35 43.69
N GLU A 240 -45.06 10.33 44.17
CA GLU A 240 -44.55 10.74 45.50
C GLU A 240 -43.70 9.71 46.26
N LYS A 241 -42.61 10.27 46.78
CA LYS A 241 -41.72 9.84 47.88
C LYS A 241 -40.66 8.76 47.61
N GLY A 242 -39.43 9.25 47.46
CA GLY A 242 -38.51 9.20 48.59
C GLY A 242 -37.15 8.55 48.37
N VAL A 243 -36.12 9.37 48.60
CA VAL A 243 -34.82 9.03 49.21
C VAL A 243 -33.70 8.53 48.29
N LEU A 244 -32.68 9.38 48.20
CA LEU A 244 -31.31 9.06 47.80
C LEU A 244 -30.70 8.06 48.79
N THR A 245 -30.39 6.85 48.31
CA THR A 245 -29.44 5.96 48.98
C THR A 245 -28.51 5.36 47.94
N SER A 246 -27.23 5.69 48.08
CA SER A 246 -26.12 5.22 47.27
C SER A 246 -25.75 3.76 47.58
N SER A 247 -25.77 2.92 46.53
CA SER A 247 -24.97 1.69 46.30
C SER A 247 -25.32 0.45 47.15
N PRO A 248 -25.03 -0.82 46.71
CA PRO A 248 -24.15 -1.23 45.60
C PRO A 248 -24.64 -2.41 44.72
N LEU A 249 -23.88 -2.68 43.65
CA LEU A 249 -23.77 -3.95 42.90
C LEU A 249 -25.03 -4.53 42.24
N SER A 250 -25.20 -4.17 40.96
CA SER A 250 -25.86 -5.01 39.97
C SER A 250 -25.22 -6.41 39.94
N SER A 251 -26.07 -7.42 40.00
CA SER A 251 -25.78 -8.85 39.84
C SER A 251 -24.65 -9.13 38.82
N PRO A 252 -23.68 -10.01 39.15
CA PRO A 252 -22.66 -10.42 38.19
C PRO A 252 -23.34 -11.11 37.00
N ALA A 253 -23.08 -10.60 35.81
CA ALA A 253 -23.32 -11.32 34.56
C ALA A 253 -22.66 -12.72 34.65
N PRO A 254 -23.26 -13.76 34.08
CA PRO A 254 -22.68 -15.11 34.12
C PRO A 254 -21.24 -15.04 33.61
N PRO A 255 -20.28 -15.69 34.30
CA PRO A 255 -18.88 -15.64 33.93
C PRO A 255 -18.71 -16.17 32.51
N SER A 256 -18.21 -15.32 31.61
CA SER A 256 -17.67 -15.75 30.32
C SER A 256 -16.69 -16.88 30.57
N PRO A 257 -16.76 -18.01 29.83
CA PRO A 257 -15.91 -19.16 30.09
C PRO A 257 -14.42 -18.73 30.01
N PRO A 258 -13.56 -19.27 30.89
CA PRO A 258 -12.15 -18.91 30.94
C PRO A 258 -11.48 -19.25 29.61
N HIS A 259 -11.17 -18.23 28.80
CA HIS A 259 -10.49 -18.40 27.53
C HIS A 259 -9.03 -18.75 27.79
N LYS A 260 -8.68 -20.03 27.67
CA LYS A 260 -7.30 -20.51 27.84
C LYS A 260 -6.44 -19.87 26.74
N PRO A 261 -5.27 -19.26 27.06
CA PRO A 261 -4.39 -18.73 26.04
C PRO A 261 -3.97 -19.85 25.10
N LYS A 262 -4.21 -19.69 23.79
CA LYS A 262 -3.84 -20.69 22.78
C LYS A 262 -2.34 -20.99 22.85
N THR A 263 -2.00 -22.27 22.83
CA THR A 263 -0.61 -22.77 22.76
C THR A 263 0.09 -22.24 21.51
N TYR A 264 1.38 -21.95 21.55
CA TYR A 264 2.17 -21.38 20.43
C TYR A 264 1.93 -22.12 19.09
N PHE A 265 1.89 -23.45 19.10
CA PHE A 265 1.59 -24.26 17.91
C PHE A 265 0.13 -24.16 17.42
N SER A 266 -0.84 -23.88 18.30
CA SER A 266 -2.23 -23.60 17.92
C SER A 266 -2.44 -22.16 17.44
N LYS A 267 -1.54 -21.23 17.81
CA LYS A 267 -1.45 -19.86 17.27
C LYS A 267 -0.77 -19.80 15.89
N ILE A 268 -0.03 -20.85 15.55
CA ILE A 268 0.72 -21.03 14.30
C ILE A 268 0.03 -22.12 13.44
N ALA A 269 -1.24 -22.44 13.70
CA ALA A 269 -2.00 -23.29 12.79
C ALA A 269 -2.22 -22.55 11.46
N LEU A 270 -2.08 -23.25 10.32
CA LEU A 270 -2.23 -22.68 8.97
C LEU A 270 -3.68 -22.35 8.61
N PHE A 271 -4.64 -22.95 9.31
CA PHE A 271 -6.07 -22.72 9.15
C PHE A 271 -6.73 -22.76 10.51
N GLN A 272 -7.40 -21.67 10.91
CA GLN A 272 -8.17 -21.62 12.14
C GLN A 272 -9.65 -21.90 11.84
N ALA A 273 -10.28 -22.83 12.57
CA ALA A 273 -11.66 -23.28 12.31
C ALA A 273 -12.74 -22.17 12.41
N SER A 274 -12.39 -21.01 12.98
CA SER A 274 -13.22 -19.81 13.03
C SER A 274 -13.26 -19.03 11.70
N ASP A 275 -12.24 -19.16 10.85
CA ASP A 275 -12.19 -18.50 9.53
C ASP A 275 -13.06 -19.23 8.50
N LEU A 276 -13.21 -20.55 8.63
CA LEU A 276 -14.02 -21.40 7.76
C LEU A 276 -15.56 -21.20 7.91
N HIS A 277 -16.01 -20.55 8.99
CA HIS A 277 -17.43 -20.40 9.33
C HIS A 277 -18.07 -19.07 8.85
N LYS A 278 -17.34 -18.20 8.14
CA LYS A 278 -17.90 -16.98 7.55
C LYS A 278 -18.76 -17.33 6.31
N PRO A 279 -19.97 -16.73 6.14
CA PRO A 279 -20.76 -16.93 4.92
C PRO A 279 -19.94 -16.50 3.69
N ASN A 280 -20.01 -17.31 2.62
CA ASN A 280 -19.24 -17.12 1.38
C ASN A 280 -19.66 -15.85 0.61
N GLU A 281 -19.16 -14.68 1.03
CA GLU A 281 -19.33 -13.40 0.32
C GLU A 281 -18.14 -13.06 -0.60
N LEU A 282 -17.34 -14.03 -1.06
CA LEU A 282 -16.18 -13.78 -1.93
C LEU A 282 -16.53 -12.96 -3.17
N LEU A 283 -17.62 -13.31 -3.86
CA LEU A 283 -18.05 -12.58 -5.06
C LEU A 283 -18.48 -11.14 -4.73
N ALA A 284 -19.10 -10.91 -3.57
CA ALA A 284 -19.44 -9.56 -3.13
C ALA A 284 -18.16 -8.77 -2.77
N MET A 285 -17.22 -9.38 -2.05
CA MET A 285 -15.93 -8.76 -1.71
C MET A 285 -15.07 -8.45 -2.95
N ILE A 286 -15.10 -9.30 -3.98
CA ILE A 286 -14.38 -9.07 -5.25
C ILE A 286 -15.00 -7.92 -6.04
N THR A 287 -16.32 -7.79 -6.02
CA THR A 287 -17.06 -6.78 -6.81
C THR A 287 -17.13 -5.41 -6.13
N ARG A 288 -17.03 -5.34 -4.79
CA ARG A 288 -17.06 -4.08 -4.02
C ARG A 288 -15.98 -3.05 -4.43
N PRO A 289 -14.69 -3.41 -4.59
CA PRO A 289 -13.67 -2.48 -5.09
C PRO A 289 -14.00 -1.89 -6.46
N LEU A 290 -14.64 -2.67 -7.34
CA LEU A 290 -15.07 -2.18 -8.64
C LEU A 290 -16.21 -1.16 -8.52
N ILE A 291 -17.11 -1.35 -7.56
CA ILE A 291 -18.15 -0.37 -7.24
C ILE A 291 -17.52 0.90 -6.66
N PHE A 292 -16.48 0.79 -5.84
CA PHE A 292 -15.77 1.93 -5.27
C PHE A 292 -15.08 2.82 -6.31
N LEU A 293 -14.79 2.32 -7.52
CA LEU A 293 -14.33 3.14 -8.65
C LEU A 293 -15.34 4.23 -9.02
N THR A 294 -16.62 4.02 -8.73
CA THR A 294 -17.69 5.01 -9.00
C THR A 294 -17.58 6.23 -8.09
N PHE A 295 -16.80 6.16 -6.99
CA PHE A 295 -16.60 7.30 -6.11
C PHE A 295 -15.49 8.21 -6.67
N PRO A 296 -15.82 9.46 -7.04
CA PRO A 296 -14.88 10.35 -7.73
C PRO A 296 -13.64 10.69 -6.88
N VAL A 297 -13.79 10.71 -5.55
CA VAL A 297 -12.68 10.98 -4.62
C VAL A 297 -11.71 9.80 -4.53
N ILE A 298 -12.21 8.55 -4.57
CA ILE A 298 -11.38 7.34 -4.55
C ILE A 298 -10.66 7.19 -5.89
N LEU A 299 -11.39 7.39 -6.99
CA LEU A 299 -10.82 7.38 -8.33
C LEU A 299 -9.72 8.43 -8.48
N TYR A 300 -9.94 9.64 -7.96
CA TYR A 300 -8.93 10.68 -7.97
C TYR A 300 -7.70 10.32 -7.12
N ALA A 301 -7.89 9.75 -5.92
CA ALA A 301 -6.77 9.28 -5.10
C ALA A 301 -5.94 8.20 -5.83
N GLY A 302 -6.62 7.28 -6.55
CA GLY A 302 -6.00 6.31 -7.44
C GLY A 302 -5.23 6.95 -8.60
N PHE A 303 -5.84 7.93 -9.27
CA PHE A 303 -5.22 8.67 -10.37
C PHE A 303 -3.98 9.45 -9.91
N SER A 304 -4.07 10.16 -8.79
CA SER A 304 -2.96 10.92 -8.19
C SER A 304 -1.82 9.98 -7.79
N TYR A 305 -2.13 8.86 -7.13
CA TYR A 305 -1.13 7.87 -6.77
C TYR A 305 -0.45 7.28 -8.02
N GLY A 306 -1.25 6.78 -8.97
CA GLY A 306 -0.76 6.15 -10.19
C GLY A 306 0.10 7.07 -11.04
N SER A 307 -0.31 8.33 -11.19
CA SER A 307 0.45 9.29 -11.99
C SER A 307 1.82 9.62 -11.40
N ASN A 308 1.97 9.66 -10.06
CA ASN A 308 3.29 9.85 -9.45
C ASN A 308 4.16 8.60 -9.63
N LEU A 309 3.57 7.41 -9.50
CA LEU A 309 4.26 6.13 -9.70
C LEU A 309 4.73 5.93 -11.15
N VAL A 310 3.98 6.47 -12.12
CA VAL A 310 4.33 6.44 -13.54
C VAL A 310 5.69 7.08 -13.80
N TRP A 311 5.95 8.27 -13.25
CA TRP A 311 7.24 8.95 -13.47
C TRP A 311 8.41 8.16 -12.88
N PHE A 312 8.17 7.47 -11.77
CA PHE A 312 9.13 6.54 -11.20
C PHE A 312 9.38 5.34 -12.11
N ASN A 313 8.33 4.76 -12.70
CA ASN A 313 8.48 3.65 -13.64
C ASN A 313 9.21 4.07 -14.93
N VAL A 314 8.91 5.26 -15.47
CA VAL A 314 9.63 5.85 -16.60
C VAL A 314 11.12 5.98 -16.30
N LEU A 315 11.47 6.45 -15.10
CA LEU A 315 12.86 6.53 -14.65
C LEU A 315 13.51 5.15 -14.60
N ASN A 316 12.89 4.15 -13.96
CA ASN A 316 13.48 2.81 -13.85
C ASN A 316 13.65 2.13 -15.21
N ALA A 317 12.67 2.26 -16.10
CA ALA A 317 12.72 1.67 -17.44
C ALA A 317 13.80 2.31 -18.33
N THR A 318 14.15 3.57 -18.08
CA THR A 318 15.15 4.32 -18.86
C THR A 318 16.51 4.45 -18.17
N ALA A 319 16.62 4.08 -16.88
CA ALA A 319 17.83 4.21 -16.08
C ALA A 319 19.01 3.43 -16.67
N SER A 320 18.81 2.16 -17.03
CA SER A 320 19.84 1.35 -17.70
C SER A 320 20.24 2.00 -19.02
N LEU A 321 19.26 2.27 -19.88
CA LEU A 321 19.47 2.81 -21.24
C LEU A 321 20.30 4.10 -21.24
N ILE A 322 19.97 5.04 -20.35
CA ILE A 322 20.63 6.35 -20.29
C ILE A 322 22.01 6.23 -19.65
N LEU A 323 22.14 5.53 -18.51
CA LEU A 323 23.39 5.47 -17.78
C LEU A 323 24.43 4.56 -18.44
N SER A 324 24.01 3.41 -18.96
CA SER A 324 24.88 2.49 -19.69
C SER A 324 25.20 3.05 -21.07
N GLY A 325 24.19 3.46 -21.85
CA GLY A 325 24.40 3.92 -23.23
C GLY A 325 25.08 5.28 -23.37
N THR A 326 24.70 6.28 -22.54
CA THR A 326 25.20 7.66 -22.69
C THR A 326 26.47 7.93 -21.87
N TYR A 327 26.59 7.29 -20.71
CA TYR A 327 27.70 7.51 -19.77
C TYR A 327 28.67 6.33 -19.66
N ASN A 328 28.45 5.23 -20.40
CA ASN A 328 29.26 4.00 -20.35
C ASN A 328 29.44 3.45 -18.92
N PHE A 329 28.39 3.55 -18.08
CA PHE A 329 28.43 3.00 -16.74
C PHE A 329 28.25 1.47 -16.76
N SER A 330 29.09 0.75 -16.02
CA SER A 330 28.89 -0.67 -15.73
C SER A 330 27.59 -0.90 -14.94
N ALA A 331 27.08 -2.13 -14.93
CA ALA A 331 25.85 -2.43 -14.20
C ALA A 331 25.98 -2.15 -12.69
N SER A 332 27.17 -2.31 -12.09
CA SER A 332 27.44 -1.85 -10.70
C SER A 332 27.28 -0.34 -10.52
N MET A 333 27.74 0.47 -11.47
CA MET A 333 27.61 1.93 -11.40
C MET A 333 26.17 2.39 -11.63
N VAL A 334 25.44 1.72 -12.53
CA VAL A 334 23.98 1.90 -12.69
C VAL A 334 23.27 1.54 -11.39
N GLY A 335 23.59 0.40 -10.77
CA GLY A 335 23.09 0.00 -9.47
C GLY A 335 23.37 1.05 -8.39
N LEU A 336 24.62 1.54 -8.29
CA LEU A 336 25.02 2.53 -7.30
C LEU A 336 24.29 3.88 -7.46
N SER A 337 23.87 4.24 -8.67
CA SER A 337 23.07 5.46 -8.90
C SER A 337 21.74 5.45 -8.13
N TYR A 338 21.18 4.27 -7.81
CA TYR A 338 19.96 4.11 -7.03
C TYR A 338 20.10 4.49 -5.54
N VAL A 339 21.33 4.71 -5.04
CA VAL A 339 21.55 5.33 -3.72
C VAL A 339 20.97 6.74 -3.66
N SER A 340 20.97 7.47 -4.78
CA SER A 340 20.42 8.83 -4.85
C SER A 340 18.89 8.84 -4.63
N PRO A 341 18.09 8.02 -5.32
CA PRO A 341 16.70 7.80 -4.98
C PRO A 341 16.40 7.41 -3.53
N LEU A 342 17.22 6.59 -2.88
CA LEU A 342 17.05 6.24 -1.46
C LEU A 342 17.10 7.47 -0.56
N ILE A 343 18.03 8.39 -0.83
CA ILE A 343 18.12 9.68 -0.13
C ILE A 343 16.87 10.51 -0.41
N GLY A 344 16.41 10.55 -1.67
CA GLY A 344 15.17 11.23 -2.07
C GLY A 344 13.95 10.73 -1.32
N VAL A 345 13.80 9.42 -1.15
CA VAL A 345 12.70 8.79 -0.41
C VAL A 345 12.78 9.07 1.08
N ALA A 346 13.98 9.03 1.67
CA ALA A 346 14.17 9.36 3.08
C ALA A 346 13.74 10.81 3.36
N ILE A 347 14.17 11.76 2.52
CA ILE A 347 13.77 13.17 2.63
C ILE A 347 12.26 13.33 2.39
N GLY A 348 11.73 12.69 1.34
CA GLY A 348 10.31 12.71 1.01
C GLY A 348 9.44 12.21 2.16
N SER A 349 9.83 11.10 2.80
CA SER A 349 9.11 10.51 3.92
C SER A 349 9.17 11.37 5.19
N VAL A 350 10.29 12.06 5.45
CA VAL A 350 10.38 13.02 6.56
C VAL A 350 9.46 14.22 6.30
N TYR A 351 9.42 14.70 5.05
CA TYR A 351 8.57 15.81 4.63
C TYR A 351 7.07 15.46 4.74
N THR A 352 6.62 14.33 4.21
CA THR A 352 5.21 13.93 4.30
C THR A 352 4.80 13.48 5.69
N GLY A 353 5.67 12.81 6.43
CA GLY A 353 5.39 12.32 7.77
C GLY A 353 5.38 13.45 8.81
N LEU A 354 6.56 13.91 9.21
CA LEU A 354 6.69 14.85 10.32
C LEU A 354 6.15 16.24 9.97
N PHE A 355 6.59 16.78 8.83
CA PHE A 355 6.18 18.13 8.42
C PHE A 355 4.74 18.15 7.92
N GLY A 356 4.30 17.12 7.19
CA GLY A 356 2.92 16.99 6.72
C GLY A 356 1.90 16.97 7.86
N ASP A 357 2.11 16.13 8.89
CA ASP A 357 1.19 16.08 10.02
C ASP A 357 1.22 17.38 10.85
N TYR A 358 2.39 17.98 11.06
CA TYR A 358 2.50 19.30 11.69
C TYR A 358 1.70 20.38 10.93
N PHE A 359 1.84 20.42 9.61
CA PHE A 359 1.18 21.39 8.76
C PHE A 359 -0.35 21.24 8.79
N VAL A 360 -0.84 20.00 8.71
CA VAL A 360 -2.27 19.68 8.76
C VAL A 360 -2.86 20.09 10.11
N ILE A 361 -2.20 19.76 11.24
CA ILE A 361 -2.66 20.14 12.57
C ILE A 361 -2.67 21.66 12.75
N ARG A 362 -1.62 22.34 12.31
CA ARG A 362 -1.53 23.81 12.38
C ARG A 362 -2.64 24.48 11.57
N LYS A 363 -2.96 23.96 10.38
CA LYS A 363 -4.04 24.47 9.54
C LYS A 363 -5.42 24.17 10.12
N ALA A 364 -5.63 22.98 10.68
CA ALA A 364 -6.86 22.62 11.39
C ALA A 364 -7.11 23.51 12.62
N ARG A 365 -6.06 23.82 13.40
CA ARG A 365 -6.16 24.77 14.53
C ARG A 365 -6.54 26.18 14.09
N ARG A 366 -6.05 26.65 12.93
CA ARG A 366 -6.45 27.94 12.35
C ARG A 366 -7.88 27.94 11.80
N ASN A 367 -8.44 26.77 11.50
CA ASN A 367 -9.77 26.62 10.88
C ASN A 367 -10.85 26.21 11.91
N GLY A 368 -10.70 26.64 13.17
CA GLY A 368 -11.67 26.35 14.23
C GLY A 368 -11.67 24.91 14.73
N GLY A 369 -10.59 24.15 14.50
CA GLY A 369 -10.45 22.77 14.99
C GLY A 369 -11.02 21.70 14.07
N ILE A 370 -11.58 22.06 12.91
CA ILE A 370 -12.13 21.11 11.94
C ILE A 370 -11.00 20.59 11.04
N LEU A 371 -10.70 19.29 11.13
CA LEU A 371 -9.74 18.62 10.26
C LEU A 371 -10.40 18.28 8.91
N GLU A 372 -10.06 19.04 7.87
CA GLU A 372 -10.49 18.73 6.50
C GLU A 372 -9.41 17.91 5.77
N SER A 373 -9.82 16.81 5.12
CA SER A 373 -8.92 15.93 4.34
C SER A 373 -8.16 16.71 3.24
N GLU A 374 -8.75 17.78 2.69
CA GLU A 374 -8.16 18.65 1.66
C GLU A 374 -6.95 19.45 2.12
N HIS A 375 -6.72 19.59 3.44
CA HIS A 375 -5.54 20.28 3.95
C HIS A 375 -4.24 19.57 3.57
N ARG A 376 -4.27 18.23 3.38
CA ARG A 376 -3.13 17.44 2.92
C ARG A 376 -2.75 17.74 1.47
N LEU A 377 -3.71 18.07 0.61
CA LEU A 377 -3.44 18.32 -0.81
C LEU A 377 -2.54 19.54 -1.05
N TRP A 378 -2.45 20.47 -0.08
CA TRP A 378 -1.52 21.59 -0.14
C TRP A 378 -0.04 21.17 -0.08
N LEU A 379 0.26 19.97 0.42
CA LEU A 379 1.61 19.42 0.44
C LEU A 379 2.10 18.95 -0.94
N PHE A 380 1.22 18.90 -1.95
CA PHE A 380 1.60 18.64 -3.36
C PHE A 380 2.15 19.87 -4.09
N LEU A 381 2.03 21.07 -3.52
CA LEU A 381 2.42 22.31 -4.20
C LEU A 381 3.90 22.35 -4.59
N PRO A 382 4.86 21.88 -3.76
CA PRO A 382 6.26 21.77 -4.16
C PRO A 382 6.50 20.79 -5.31
N SER A 383 5.70 19.72 -5.41
CA SER A 383 5.79 18.73 -6.49
C SER A 383 5.49 19.33 -7.86
N LEU A 384 4.77 20.46 -7.93
CA LEU A 384 4.48 21.17 -9.18
C LEU A 384 5.73 21.64 -9.91
N ILE A 385 6.79 21.98 -9.17
CA ILE A 385 8.05 22.47 -9.72
C ILE A 385 9.07 21.33 -9.80
N LEU A 386 9.09 20.47 -8.77
CA LEU A 386 10.08 19.40 -8.64
C LEU A 386 9.90 18.30 -9.70
N ILE A 387 8.67 17.90 -10.04
CA ILE A 387 8.42 16.87 -11.07
C ILE A 387 8.91 17.31 -12.44
N PRO A 388 8.47 18.45 -13.01
CA PRO A 388 8.95 18.88 -14.32
C PRO A 388 10.45 19.19 -14.30
N GLY A 389 10.97 19.79 -13.22
CA GLY A 389 12.41 20.03 -13.06
C GLY A 389 13.23 18.75 -13.08
N GLY A 390 12.77 17.70 -12.38
CA GLY A 390 13.42 16.39 -12.36
C GLY A 390 13.36 15.68 -13.72
N LEU A 391 12.20 15.70 -14.40
CA LEU A 391 12.04 15.06 -15.72
C LEU A 391 12.86 15.76 -16.80
N ILE A 392 12.89 17.10 -16.80
CA ILE A 392 13.71 17.87 -17.74
C ILE A 392 15.19 17.61 -17.48
N LEU A 393 15.63 17.64 -16.22
CA LEU A 393 17.03 17.39 -15.88
C LEU A 393 17.45 15.96 -16.24
N TRP A 394 16.57 14.98 -16.09
CA TRP A 394 16.83 13.59 -16.49
C TRP A 394 16.93 13.44 -18.01
N GLY A 395 15.93 13.89 -18.77
CA GLY A 395 15.88 13.66 -20.22
C GLY A 395 16.72 14.63 -21.05
N VAL A 396 16.57 15.93 -20.82
CA VAL A 396 17.36 16.96 -21.53
C VAL A 396 18.81 16.92 -21.06
N GLY A 397 19.05 16.62 -19.78
CA GLY A 397 20.40 16.42 -19.26
C GLY A 397 21.10 15.22 -19.90
N ALA A 398 20.39 14.11 -20.12
CA ALA A 398 20.90 12.98 -20.89
C ALA A 398 21.19 13.34 -22.36
N ALA A 399 20.28 14.04 -23.02
CA ALA A 399 20.42 14.41 -24.43
C ALA A 399 21.61 15.37 -24.70
N HIS A 400 21.93 16.26 -23.76
CA HIS A 400 23.07 17.18 -23.87
C HIS A 400 24.36 16.66 -23.23
N HIS A 401 24.44 15.38 -22.86
CA HIS A 401 25.60 14.79 -22.17
C HIS A 401 26.06 15.62 -20.95
N VAL A 402 25.12 16.11 -20.15
CA VAL A 402 25.42 16.86 -18.92
C VAL A 402 26.23 15.98 -17.97
N HIS A 403 27.09 16.56 -17.14
CA HIS A 403 27.87 15.79 -16.17
C HIS A 403 26.97 14.80 -15.38
N TRP A 404 27.42 13.55 -15.22
CA TRP A 404 26.66 12.42 -14.62
C TRP A 404 25.94 12.77 -13.31
N PHE A 405 26.52 13.68 -12.52
CA PHE A 405 25.93 14.19 -11.28
C PHE A 405 24.53 14.80 -11.48
N GLY A 406 24.28 15.48 -12.61
CA GLY A 406 22.98 16.06 -12.92
C GLY A 406 21.89 15.00 -13.10
N ALA A 407 22.21 13.89 -13.77
CA ALA A 407 21.29 12.76 -13.92
C ALA A 407 21.00 12.07 -12.58
N VAL A 408 22.03 11.84 -11.76
CA VAL A 408 21.87 11.27 -10.42
C VAL A 408 21.06 12.20 -9.50
N PHE A 409 21.25 13.52 -9.60
CA PHE A 409 20.45 14.49 -8.84
C PHE A 409 18.99 14.51 -9.30
N ALA A 410 18.72 14.39 -10.60
CA ALA A 410 17.37 14.26 -11.14
C ALA A 410 16.66 13.02 -10.57
N MET A 411 17.37 11.89 -10.45
CA MET A 411 16.82 10.69 -9.82
C MET A 411 16.40 10.92 -8.36
N CYS A 412 17.18 11.69 -7.59
CA CYS A 412 16.82 12.05 -6.21
C CYS A 412 15.51 12.83 -6.16
N ILE A 413 15.37 13.84 -7.02
CA ILE A 413 14.17 14.70 -7.07
C ILE A 413 12.94 13.90 -7.48
N LEU A 414 13.07 13.02 -8.47
CA LEU A 414 11.96 12.17 -8.93
C LEU A 414 11.55 11.15 -7.87
N ALA A 415 12.50 10.56 -7.14
CA ALA A 415 12.19 9.66 -6.04
C ALA A 415 11.52 10.38 -4.84
N LEU A 416 11.95 11.61 -4.54
CA LEU A 416 11.34 12.45 -3.52
C LEU A 416 9.89 12.78 -3.87
N THR A 417 9.64 13.25 -5.09
CA THR A 417 8.28 13.61 -5.54
C THR A 417 7.35 12.41 -5.63
N ASN A 418 7.86 11.26 -6.06
CA ASN A 418 7.14 9.99 -6.02
C ASN A 418 6.70 9.68 -4.58
N THR A 419 7.62 9.68 -3.62
CA THR A 419 7.30 9.38 -2.21
C THR A 419 6.23 10.32 -1.64
N ILE A 420 6.32 11.62 -1.98
CA ILE A 420 5.32 12.62 -1.59
C ILE A 420 3.94 12.24 -2.15
N GLY A 421 3.89 11.91 -3.45
CA GLY A 421 2.64 11.58 -4.12
C GLY A 421 1.98 10.31 -3.61
N LEU A 422 2.76 9.27 -3.33
CA LEU A 422 2.28 7.99 -2.82
C LEU A 422 1.65 8.15 -1.44
N GLN A 423 2.40 8.70 -0.47
CA GLN A 423 1.96 8.77 0.92
C GLN A 423 0.76 9.72 1.09
N LEU A 424 0.77 10.89 0.44
CA LEU A 424 -0.33 11.85 0.55
C LEU A 424 -1.61 11.34 -0.09
N SER A 425 -1.53 10.61 -1.20
CA SER A 425 -2.73 10.07 -1.88
C SER A 425 -3.42 8.99 -1.04
N ILE A 426 -2.65 8.08 -0.41
CA ILE A 426 -3.19 7.09 0.52
C ILE A 426 -3.79 7.79 1.75
N ALA A 427 -3.05 8.72 2.37
CA ALA A 427 -3.53 9.44 3.55
C ALA A 427 -4.83 10.21 3.26
N TYR A 428 -4.93 10.83 2.07
CA TYR A 428 -6.15 11.49 1.63
C TYR A 428 -7.33 10.52 1.44
N CYS A 429 -7.09 9.33 0.89
CA CYS A 429 -8.11 8.28 0.75
C CYS A 429 -8.63 7.83 2.13
N ILE A 430 -7.73 7.52 3.05
CA ILE A 430 -8.05 7.07 4.42
C ILE A 430 -8.82 8.14 5.19
N ASP A 431 -8.39 9.41 5.12
CA ASP A 431 -9.09 10.51 5.80
C ASP A 431 -10.46 10.84 5.17
N SER A 432 -10.64 10.54 3.88
CA SER A 432 -11.90 10.76 3.18
C SER A 432 -12.94 9.67 3.50
N TYR A 433 -12.49 8.41 3.65
CA TYR A 433 -13.36 7.24 3.86
C TYR A 433 -12.84 6.34 4.98
N ARG A 434 -12.91 6.83 6.23
CA ARG A 434 -12.35 6.14 7.40
C ARG A 434 -12.95 4.76 7.68
N ALA A 435 -14.25 4.57 7.44
CA ALA A 435 -14.92 3.30 7.73
C ALA A 435 -14.71 2.26 6.61
N LEU A 436 -14.45 2.71 5.37
CA LEU A 436 -14.24 1.84 4.20
C LEU A 436 -12.77 1.85 3.74
N SER A 437 -11.84 2.26 4.61
CA SER A 437 -10.45 2.52 4.21
C SER A 437 -9.78 1.28 3.62
N GLY A 438 -10.06 0.10 4.17
CA GLY A 438 -9.50 -1.17 3.69
C GLY A 438 -9.90 -1.51 2.25
N GLU A 439 -11.17 -1.37 1.89
CA GLU A 439 -11.67 -1.66 0.53
C GLU A 439 -11.36 -0.52 -0.47
N ALA A 440 -11.33 0.72 0.01
CA ALA A 440 -10.98 1.89 -0.79
C ALA A 440 -9.50 1.86 -1.24
N ILE A 441 -8.60 1.38 -0.39
CA ILE A 441 -7.17 1.18 -0.70
C ILE A 441 -6.99 0.24 -1.90
N ILE A 442 -7.73 -0.87 -1.95
CA ILE A 442 -7.69 -1.84 -3.06
C ILE A 442 -8.01 -1.17 -4.39
N THR A 443 -9.05 -0.33 -4.35
CA THR A 443 -9.53 0.41 -5.52
C THR A 443 -8.45 1.37 -6.01
N VAL A 444 -7.78 2.06 -5.08
CA VAL A 444 -6.62 2.92 -5.38
C VAL A 444 -5.48 2.11 -6.01
N ILE A 445 -5.17 0.92 -5.46
CA ILE A 445 -4.13 0.00 -5.97
C ILE A 445 -4.48 -0.49 -7.39
N LEU A 446 -5.73 -0.80 -7.67
CA LEU A 446 -6.17 -1.26 -8.98
C LEU A 446 -6.03 -0.15 -10.04
N VAL A 447 -6.45 1.07 -9.72
CA VAL A 447 -6.31 2.23 -10.62
C VAL A 447 -4.84 2.50 -10.92
N ARG A 448 -3.99 2.59 -9.89
CA ARG A 448 -2.57 2.91 -10.10
C ARG A 448 -1.84 1.88 -10.96
N ASN A 449 -2.14 0.59 -10.76
CA ASN A 449 -1.44 -0.50 -11.45
C ASN A 449 -1.90 -0.62 -12.90
N THR A 450 -3.18 -0.33 -13.17
CA THR A 450 -3.71 -0.23 -14.54
C THR A 450 -3.06 0.95 -15.29
N MET A 451 -2.88 2.10 -14.63
CA MET A 451 -2.18 3.24 -15.22
C MET A 451 -0.70 2.93 -15.48
N ASN A 452 -0.04 2.25 -14.54
CA ASN A 452 1.37 1.89 -14.68
C ASN A 452 1.60 0.91 -15.84
N PHE A 453 0.67 -0.02 -16.07
CA PHE A 453 0.67 -0.88 -17.25
C PHE A 453 0.56 -0.09 -18.56
N ALA A 454 -0.43 0.82 -18.66
CA ALA A 454 -0.68 1.60 -19.86
C ALA A 454 0.56 2.40 -20.30
N ILE A 455 1.29 2.95 -19.32
CA ILE A 455 2.50 3.73 -19.60
C ILE A 455 3.72 2.82 -19.78
N GLY A 456 3.83 1.71 -19.04
CA GLY A 456 4.83 0.67 -19.29
C GLY A 456 4.85 0.20 -20.75
N TYR A 457 3.68 0.05 -21.37
CA TYR A 457 3.54 -0.28 -22.79
C TYR A 457 3.97 0.86 -23.72
N GLY A 458 3.76 2.11 -23.31
CA GLY A 458 4.02 3.30 -24.12
C GLY A 458 5.41 3.92 -23.99
N ILE A 459 6.17 3.66 -22.92
CA ILE A 459 7.46 4.33 -22.67
C ILE A 459 8.47 4.07 -23.77
N THR A 460 8.68 2.80 -24.13
CA THR A 460 9.72 2.44 -25.12
C THR A 460 9.49 3.10 -26.48
N PRO A 461 8.31 2.94 -27.14
CA PRO A 461 8.05 3.62 -28.41
C PRO A 461 8.08 5.15 -28.27
N TRP A 462 7.66 5.69 -27.12
CA TRP A 462 7.69 7.12 -26.89
C TRP A 462 9.12 7.69 -26.85
N VAL A 463 10.06 6.96 -26.25
CA VAL A 463 11.48 7.34 -26.20
C VAL A 463 12.16 7.12 -27.55
N THR A 464 11.87 6.02 -28.26
CA THR A 464 12.52 5.71 -29.55
C THR A 464 12.07 6.64 -30.68
N ASP A 465 10.79 7.03 -30.70
CA ASP A 465 10.23 7.76 -31.85
C ASP A 465 10.37 9.28 -31.72
N MET A 466 10.23 9.83 -30.50
CA MET A 466 10.36 11.28 -30.25
C MET A 466 11.77 11.70 -29.83
N GLY A 467 12.62 10.75 -29.45
CA GLY A 467 13.91 10.98 -28.82
C GLY A 467 13.80 11.41 -27.35
N LEU A 468 14.88 11.21 -26.59
CA LEU A 468 14.94 11.48 -25.14
C LEU A 468 14.50 12.91 -24.80
N GLN A 469 14.99 13.92 -25.53
CA GLN A 469 14.71 15.33 -25.24
C GLN A 469 13.22 15.67 -25.31
N ASN A 470 12.57 15.38 -26.45
CA ASN A 470 11.16 15.74 -26.65
C ASN A 470 10.21 14.85 -25.83
N CYS A 471 10.57 13.58 -25.63
CA CYS A 471 9.82 12.66 -24.77
C CYS A 471 9.75 13.19 -23.34
N PHE A 472 10.88 13.56 -22.74
CA PHE A 472 10.93 14.03 -21.36
C PHE A 472 10.42 15.46 -21.17
N ILE A 473 10.53 16.35 -22.17
CA ILE A 473 9.86 17.66 -22.16
C ILE A 473 8.33 17.46 -22.13
N THR A 474 7.81 16.58 -22.98
CA THR A 474 6.37 16.26 -23.01
C THR A 474 5.94 15.64 -21.68
N ALA A 475 6.72 14.71 -21.14
CA ALA A 475 6.50 14.13 -19.81
C ALA A 475 6.46 15.20 -18.71
N ALA A 476 7.34 16.21 -18.75
CA ALA A 476 7.36 17.29 -17.78
C ALA A 476 6.09 18.15 -17.82
N PHE A 477 5.58 18.48 -19.02
CA PHE A 477 4.31 19.20 -19.16
C PHE A 477 3.12 18.36 -18.70
N VAL A 478 3.12 17.06 -19.00
CA VAL A 478 2.07 16.12 -18.52
C VAL A 478 2.13 16.02 -16.98
N GLY A 479 3.32 15.93 -16.38
CA GLY A 479 3.50 15.94 -14.93
C GLY A 479 3.02 17.23 -14.28
N MET A 480 3.26 18.39 -14.91
CA MET A 480 2.75 19.67 -14.43
C MET A 480 1.21 19.75 -14.52
N ALA A 481 0.63 19.28 -15.63
CA ALA A 481 -0.82 19.19 -15.81
C ALA A 481 -1.45 18.27 -14.75
N GLN A 482 -0.81 17.14 -14.47
CA GLN A 482 -1.22 16.21 -13.43
C GLN A 482 -1.24 16.89 -12.05
N VAL A 483 -0.16 17.56 -11.62
CA VAL A 483 -0.16 18.21 -10.29
C VAL A 483 -1.20 19.34 -10.22
N THR A 484 -1.48 20.01 -11.34
CA THR A 484 -2.54 21.03 -11.41
C THR A 484 -3.94 20.45 -11.12
N THR A 485 -4.19 19.17 -11.41
CA THR A 485 -5.45 18.50 -11.03
C THR A 485 -5.67 18.47 -9.51
N VAL A 486 -4.60 18.52 -8.71
CA VAL A 486 -4.68 18.64 -7.24
C VAL A 486 -5.30 19.97 -6.83
N ALA A 487 -5.00 21.05 -7.54
CA ALA A 487 -5.62 22.36 -7.27
C ALA A 487 -7.13 22.34 -7.54
N VAL A 488 -7.58 21.59 -8.55
CA VAL A 488 -9.01 21.39 -8.85
C VAL A 488 -9.68 20.65 -7.70
N MET A 489 -9.05 19.61 -7.16
CA MET A 489 -9.59 18.85 -6.03
C MET A 489 -9.59 19.63 -4.72
N ILE A 490 -8.62 20.52 -4.49
CA ILE A 490 -8.65 21.45 -3.34
C ILE A 490 -9.92 22.32 -3.38
N ARG A 491 -10.38 22.73 -4.58
CA ARG A 491 -11.56 23.58 -4.75
C ARG A 491 -12.87 22.79 -4.74
N TYR A 492 -12.93 21.64 -5.43
CA TYR A 492 -14.17 20.89 -5.67
C TYR A 492 -14.32 19.61 -4.85
N GLY A 493 -13.26 19.15 -4.19
CA GLY A 493 -13.24 17.90 -3.42
C GLY A 493 -14.31 17.86 -2.31
N LYS A 494 -14.53 18.98 -1.64
CA LYS A 494 -15.61 19.12 -0.63
C LYS A 494 -17.00 18.87 -1.22
N THR A 495 -17.27 19.41 -2.40
CA THR A 495 -18.57 19.26 -3.09
C THR A 495 -18.76 17.82 -3.57
N LEU A 496 -17.69 17.21 -4.10
CA LEU A 496 -17.71 15.81 -4.53
C LEU A 496 -17.94 14.85 -3.37
N ARG A 497 -17.31 15.10 -2.20
CA ARG A 497 -17.53 14.30 -0.99
C ARG A 497 -18.94 14.46 -0.44
N ARG A 498 -19.49 15.68 -0.42
CA ARG A 498 -20.89 15.91 0.02
C ARG A 498 -21.91 15.15 -0.83
N LYS A 499 -21.66 15.05 -2.15
CA LYS A 499 -22.52 14.29 -3.07
C LYS A 499 -22.44 12.77 -2.87
N SER A 500 -21.32 12.25 -2.35
CA SER A 500 -21.13 10.81 -2.13
C SER A 500 -21.57 10.31 -0.75
N VAL A 501 -22.00 11.19 0.16
CA VAL A 501 -22.38 10.83 1.55
C VAL A 501 -23.53 9.83 1.60
N GLU A 502 -24.59 10.01 0.80
CA GLU A 502 -25.76 9.14 0.85
C GLU A 502 -25.44 7.71 0.40
N ARG A 503 -24.62 7.56 -0.66
CA ARG A 503 -24.14 6.26 -1.12
C ARG A 503 -23.18 5.65 -0.10
N TYR A 504 -22.28 6.45 0.45
CA TYR A 504 -21.33 6.00 1.49
C TYR A 504 -22.07 5.45 2.71
N GLY A 505 -23.12 6.12 3.20
CA GLY A 505 -23.92 5.64 4.32
C GLY A 505 -24.55 4.27 4.07
N LYS A 506 -25.13 4.04 2.89
CA LYS A 506 -25.71 2.75 2.50
C LYS A 506 -24.68 1.62 2.51
N TYR A 507 -23.48 1.86 1.96
CA TYR A 507 -22.41 0.85 1.96
C TYR A 507 -21.81 0.62 3.35
N VAL A 508 -21.69 1.65 4.19
CA VAL A 508 -21.25 1.46 5.57
C VAL A 508 -22.25 0.60 6.35
N GLU A 509 -23.55 0.81 6.16
CA GLU A 509 -24.59 -0.03 6.77
C GLU A 509 -24.56 -1.47 6.25
N GLU A 510 -24.34 -1.67 4.95
CA GLU A 510 -24.21 -3.00 4.33
C GLU A 510 -22.98 -3.74 4.88
N MET A 511 -21.86 -3.03 5.03
CA MET A 511 -20.62 -3.59 5.59
C MET A 511 -20.69 -3.83 7.11
N ALA A 512 -21.45 -3.02 7.83
CA ALA A 512 -21.75 -3.26 9.24
C ALA A 512 -22.63 -4.50 9.41
N LYS A 513 -23.59 -4.73 8.51
CA LYS A 513 -24.45 -5.93 8.48
C LYS A 513 -23.66 -7.19 8.11
N SER A 514 -22.66 -7.08 7.23
CA SER A 514 -21.80 -8.21 6.85
C SER A 514 -20.66 -8.47 7.84
N GLY A 515 -20.54 -7.67 8.91
CA GLY A 515 -19.51 -7.82 9.95
C GLY A 515 -18.08 -7.52 9.50
N MET A 516 -17.90 -6.79 8.40
CA MET A 516 -16.59 -6.53 7.77
C MET A 516 -16.03 -5.13 8.06
N VAL A 517 -16.87 -4.20 8.49
CA VAL A 517 -16.46 -2.85 8.91
C VAL A 517 -16.64 -2.72 10.42
N HIS A 518 -15.59 -2.24 11.07
CA HIS A 518 -15.49 -2.03 12.51
C HIS A 518 -15.49 -0.55 12.88
#